data_AF-A0A3N5HJJ0-F1
#
_entry.id   AF-A0A3N5HJJ0-F1
#
_cell.length_a   1.000
_cell.length_b   1.000
_cell.length_c   1.000
_cell.angle_alpha   90.00
_cell.angle_beta   90.00
_cell.angle_gamma   90.00
#
_symmetry.space_group_name_H-M   'P 1'
#
loop_
_entity.id
_entity.type
_entity.pdbx_description
1 polymer ?
#
loop_
_entity_poly.entity_id
_entity_poly.type
_entity_poly.pdbx_seq_one_letter_code
_entity_poly.pdbx_strand_id
1 'polypeptide(L)'
;MFSAGGALLTQAGLHGQLARLEWAEEKSRLHQMLITGLIGFASLLSFMIFTGILVVATTWDTVYRLPAIIAVVAVYGLATGFAWRRLRSLSALGKEAFAATREEFAADMALLRGTQ
;
A
#
# COMPACT_ATOMS: atom_id res chain seq x y z
N MET A 1 41.59 -29.29 2.69
CA MET A 1 41.02 -27.97 2.31
C MET A 1 39.52 -27.99 1.98
N PHE A 2 38.86 -29.14 1.78
CA PHE A 2 37.42 -29.20 1.44
C PHE A 2 36.43 -29.00 2.62
N SER A 3 36.89 -28.97 3.87
CA SER A 3 36.01 -28.87 5.04
C SER A 3 35.48 -27.45 5.33
N ALA A 4 36.24 -26.41 5.00
CA ALA A 4 35.82 -25.02 5.21
C ALA A 4 34.66 -24.60 4.30
N GLY A 5 34.60 -25.13 3.07
CA GLY A 5 33.52 -24.83 2.12
C GLY A 5 32.16 -25.40 2.56
N GLY A 6 32.14 -26.57 3.17
CA GLY A 6 30.91 -27.18 3.70
C GLY A 6 30.31 -26.42 4.88
N ALA A 7 31.16 -25.92 5.79
CA ALA A 7 30.73 -25.12 6.94
C ALA A 7 30.20 -23.73 6.54
N LEU A 8 30.78 -23.11 5.49
CA LEU A 8 30.28 -21.85 4.94
C LEU A 8 28.94 -22.03 4.21
N LEU A 9 28.73 -23.16 3.53
CA LEU A 9 27.46 -23.48 2.86
C LEU A 9 26.33 -23.76 3.86
N THR A 10 26.60 -24.44 4.96
CA THR A 10 25.60 -24.64 6.03
C THR A 10 25.26 -23.33 6.74
N GLN A 11 26.26 -22.47 6.97
CA GLN A 11 26.05 -21.14 7.54
C GLN A 11 25.25 -20.24 6.60
N ALA A 12 25.56 -20.25 5.29
CA ALA A 12 24.81 -19.52 4.27
C ALA A 12 23.36 -20.02 4.14
N GLY A 13 23.13 -21.34 4.25
CA GLY A 13 21.78 -21.92 4.25
C GLY A 13 20.93 -21.47 5.45
N LEU A 14 21.54 -21.39 6.63
CA LEU A 14 20.90 -20.89 7.85
C LEU A 14 20.56 -19.39 7.75
N HIS A 15 21.50 -18.57 7.27
CA HIS A 15 21.24 -17.15 7.04
C HIS A 15 20.22 -16.90 5.93
N GLY A 16 20.19 -17.74 4.90
CA GLY A 16 19.16 -17.68 3.85
C GLY A 16 17.76 -18.01 4.35
N GLN A 17 17.64 -18.98 5.27
CA GLN A 17 16.36 -19.28 5.92
C GLN A 17 15.89 -18.17 6.85
N LEU A 18 16.80 -17.57 7.64
CA LEU A 18 16.51 -16.39 8.46
C LEU A 18 16.07 -15.19 7.60
N ALA A 19 16.81 -14.90 6.53
CA ALA A 19 16.49 -13.80 5.62
C ALA A 19 15.12 -13.97 4.95
N ARG A 20 14.74 -15.20 4.54
CA ARG A 20 13.39 -15.47 4.00
C ARG A 20 12.29 -15.25 5.03
N LEU A 21 12.55 -15.59 6.30
CA LEU A 21 11.58 -15.41 7.37
C LEU A 21 11.35 -13.92 7.67
N GLU A 22 12.45 -13.17 7.84
CA GLU A 22 12.43 -11.72 8.06
C GLU A 22 11.77 -10.99 6.88
N TRP A 23 12.05 -11.43 5.65
CA TRP A 23 11.42 -10.87 4.45
C TRP A 23 9.90 -11.12 4.39
N ALA A 24 9.45 -12.33 4.72
CA ALA A 24 8.04 -12.66 4.77
C ALA A 24 7.30 -11.84 5.86
N GLU A 25 7.95 -11.62 6.99
CA GLU A 25 7.41 -10.83 8.11
C GLU A 25 7.32 -9.34 7.78
N GLU A 26 8.37 -8.76 7.20
CA GLU A 26 8.39 -7.38 6.72
C GLU A 26 7.30 -7.15 5.64
N LYS A 27 7.15 -8.11 4.72
CA LYS A 27 6.11 -8.08 3.69
C LYS A 27 4.71 -8.13 4.28
N SER A 28 4.49 -8.97 5.29
CA SER A 28 3.21 -9.03 6.01
C SER A 28 2.89 -7.69 6.69
N ARG A 29 3.87 -7.08 7.37
CA ARG A 29 3.70 -5.77 8.02
C ARG A 29 3.34 -4.68 7.02
N LEU A 30 4.04 -4.62 5.88
CA LEU A 30 3.74 -3.69 4.80
C LEU A 30 2.34 -3.90 4.23
N HIS A 31 1.93 -5.15 4.03
CA HIS A 31 0.60 -5.50 3.55
C HIS A 31 -0.49 -5.06 4.53
N GLN A 32 -0.26 -5.26 5.82
CA GLN A 32 -1.18 -4.88 6.88
C GLN A 32 -1.32 -3.35 6.97
N MET A 33 -0.21 -2.60 6.91
CA MET A 33 -0.24 -1.13 6.84
C MET A 33 -1.00 -0.61 5.60
N LEU A 34 -0.84 -1.26 4.45
CA LEU A 34 -1.58 -0.93 3.22
C LEU A 34 -3.08 -1.16 3.37
N ILE A 35 -3.49 -2.32 3.91
CA ILE A 35 -4.91 -2.65 4.13
C ILE A 35 -5.53 -1.68 5.13
N THR A 36 -4.88 -1.42 6.26
CA THR A 36 -5.37 -0.44 7.26
C THR A 36 -5.47 0.96 6.65
N GLY A 37 -4.49 1.36 5.84
CA GLY A 37 -4.53 2.63 5.11
C GLY A 37 -5.68 2.71 4.10
N LEU A 38 -5.95 1.63 3.37
CA LEU A 38 -7.04 1.56 2.39
C LEU A 38 -8.42 1.61 3.08
N ILE A 39 -8.59 0.88 4.18
CA ILE A 39 -9.81 0.90 4.98
C ILE A 39 -10.02 2.30 5.57
N GLY A 40 -8.99 2.91 6.14
CA GLY A 40 -9.05 4.27 6.67
C GLY A 40 -9.44 5.29 5.59
N PHE A 41 -8.90 5.12 4.37
CA PHE A 41 -9.24 5.95 3.23
C PHE A 41 -10.70 5.77 2.79
N ALA A 42 -11.18 4.53 2.67
CA ALA A 42 -12.57 4.24 2.32
C ALA A 42 -13.56 4.76 3.38
N SER A 43 -13.20 4.65 4.66
CA SER A 43 -13.97 5.20 5.77
C SER A 43 -14.05 6.73 5.71
N LEU A 44 -12.91 7.40 5.44
CA LEU A 44 -12.86 8.85 5.27
C LEU A 44 -13.75 9.31 4.10
N LEU A 45 -13.69 8.63 2.94
CA LEU A 45 -14.55 8.94 1.79
C LEU A 45 -16.03 8.79 2.13
N SER A 46 -16.41 7.71 2.82
CA SER A 46 -17.78 7.47 3.27
C SER A 46 -18.25 8.59 4.19
N PHE A 47 -17.45 8.91 5.21
CA PHE A 47 -17.74 10.00 6.16
C PHE A 47 -17.91 11.34 5.44
N MET A 48 -17.05 11.60 4.45
CA MET A 48 -17.14 12.81 3.63
C MET A 48 -18.50 12.85 2.95
N ILE A 49 -18.85 11.84 2.15
CA ILE A 49 -20.14 11.74 1.43
C ILE A 49 -21.34 11.99 2.36
N PHE A 50 -21.40 11.30 3.49
CA PHE A 50 -22.47 11.48 4.47
C PHE A 50 -22.54 12.92 4.99
N THR A 51 -21.40 13.56 5.23
CA THR A 51 -21.33 14.95 5.69
C THR A 51 -21.89 15.91 4.64
N GLY A 52 -21.54 15.77 3.35
CA GLY A 52 -22.10 16.64 2.31
C GLY A 52 -23.59 16.40 2.07
N ILE A 53 -24.07 15.15 2.18
CA ILE A 53 -25.51 14.87 2.16
C ILE A 53 -26.20 15.60 3.32
N LEU A 54 -25.63 15.55 4.52
CA LEU A 54 -26.18 16.23 5.70
C LEU A 54 -26.20 17.75 5.53
N VAL A 55 -25.13 18.34 4.99
CA VAL A 55 -25.04 19.80 4.72
C VAL A 55 -26.07 20.20 3.67
N VAL A 56 -26.21 19.44 2.59
CA VAL A 56 -27.20 19.73 1.54
C VAL A 56 -28.62 19.52 2.06
N ALA A 57 -28.88 18.49 2.87
CA ALA A 57 -30.20 18.23 3.44
C ALA A 57 -30.64 19.33 4.42
N THR A 58 -29.71 19.81 5.26
CA THR A 58 -29.98 20.90 6.23
C THR A 58 -30.07 22.27 5.59
N THR A 59 -29.37 22.48 4.46
CA THR A 59 -29.33 23.77 3.74
C THR A 59 -30.22 23.77 2.50
N TRP A 60 -30.94 22.68 2.21
CA TRP A 60 -32.20 22.75 1.45
C TRP A 60 -33.14 23.72 2.22
N ASP A 61 -34.29 24.13 1.74
CA ASP A 61 -35.12 25.21 2.34
C ASP A 61 -34.52 26.61 2.62
N THR A 62 -33.20 26.81 2.74
CA THR A 62 -32.60 28.12 3.04
C THR A 62 -32.14 28.85 1.78
N VAL A 63 -31.97 30.18 1.87
CA VAL A 63 -31.40 31.00 0.77
C VAL A 63 -29.93 30.65 0.49
N TYR A 64 -29.26 30.01 1.45
CA TYR A 64 -27.84 29.62 1.39
C TYR A 64 -27.56 28.30 0.67
N ARG A 65 -28.54 27.71 -0.03
CA ARG A 65 -28.39 26.46 -0.80
C ARG A 65 -27.15 26.46 -1.72
N LEU A 66 -27.02 27.51 -2.53
CA LEU A 66 -25.95 27.65 -3.51
C LEU A 66 -24.55 27.75 -2.88
N PRO A 67 -24.29 28.66 -1.93
CA PRO A 67 -22.98 28.72 -1.28
C PRO A 67 -22.64 27.44 -0.49
N ALA A 68 -23.62 26.76 0.10
CA ALA A 68 -23.37 25.47 0.77
C ALA A 68 -22.94 24.37 -0.22
N ILE A 69 -23.60 24.27 -1.38
CA ILE A 69 -23.19 23.33 -2.44
C ILE A 69 -21.78 23.66 -2.93
N ILE A 70 -21.47 24.93 -3.18
CA ILE A 70 -20.13 25.37 -3.62
C ILE A 70 -19.08 25.01 -2.57
N ALA A 71 -19.35 25.24 -1.29
CA ALA A 71 -18.45 24.88 -0.20
C ALA A 71 -18.21 23.36 -0.14
N VAL A 72 -19.26 22.54 -0.25
CA VAL A 72 -19.14 21.07 -0.29
C VAL A 72 -18.29 20.63 -1.48
N VAL A 73 -18.55 21.16 -2.67
CA VAL A 73 -17.78 20.84 -3.88
C VAL A 73 -16.31 21.26 -3.74
N ALA A 74 -16.04 22.43 -3.18
CA ALA A 74 -14.67 22.90 -2.96
C ALA A 74 -13.91 22.00 -1.97
N VAL A 75 -14.54 21.67 -0.83
CA VAL A 75 -13.96 20.79 0.18
C VAL A 75 -13.73 19.39 -0.39
N TYR A 76 -14.70 18.84 -1.11
CA TYR A 76 -14.58 17.52 -1.72
C TYR A 76 -13.51 17.50 -2.81
N GLY A 77 -13.46 18.54 -3.65
CA GLY A 77 -12.44 18.68 -4.68
C GLY A 77 -11.03 18.73 -4.09
N LEU A 78 -10.83 19.48 -3.01
CA LEU A 78 -9.55 19.52 -2.29
C LEU A 78 -9.21 18.16 -1.67
N ALA A 79 -10.18 17.50 -1.04
CA ALA A 79 -9.99 16.18 -0.46
C ALA A 79 -9.68 15.11 -1.52
N THR A 80 -10.37 15.12 -2.67
CA THR A 80 -10.09 14.25 -3.81
C THR A 80 -8.72 14.54 -4.40
N GLY A 81 -8.32 15.80 -4.52
CA GLY A 81 -6.97 16.18 -4.96
C GLY A 81 -5.88 15.67 -4.02
N PHE A 82 -6.10 15.80 -2.70
CA PHE A 82 -5.19 15.28 -1.68
C PHE A 82 -5.12 13.74 -1.71
N ALA A 83 -6.27 13.09 -1.82
CA ALA A 83 -6.41 11.65 -1.98
C ALA A 83 -5.67 11.14 -3.22
N TRP A 84 -5.83 11.81 -4.36
CA TRP A 84 -5.16 11.47 -5.61
C TRP A 84 -3.64 11.60 -5.49
N ARG A 85 -3.15 12.66 -4.82
CA ARG A 85 -1.71 12.82 -4.53
C ARG A 85 -1.18 11.69 -3.63
N ARG A 86 -1.93 11.35 -2.57
CA ARG A 86 -1.59 10.23 -1.67
C ARG A 86 -1.58 8.89 -2.42
N LEU A 87 -2.59 8.62 -3.23
CA LEU A 87 -2.68 7.40 -4.04
C LEU A 87 -1.54 7.32 -5.05
N ARG A 88 -1.17 8.44 -5.67
CA ARG A 88 -0.04 8.50 -6.62
C ARG A 88 1.31 8.29 -5.91
N SER A 89 1.45 8.77 -4.69
CA SER A 89 2.61 8.46 -3.84
C SER A 89 2.66 6.98 -3.48
N LEU A 90 1.54 6.39 -3.10
CA LEU A 90 1.45 4.96 -2.74
C LEU A 90 1.66 4.05 -3.95
N SER A 91 1.15 4.42 -5.13
CA SER A 91 1.36 3.65 -6.35
C SER A 91 2.80 3.72 -6.86
N ALA A 92 3.51 4.82 -6.61
CA ALA A 92 4.95 4.90 -6.85
C ALA A 92 5.72 3.93 -5.95
N LEU A 93 5.39 3.85 -4.65
CA LEU A 93 5.98 2.86 -3.74
C LEU A 93 5.61 1.41 -4.12
N GLY A 94 4.37 1.16 -4.57
CA GLY A 94 3.93 -0.16 -4.99
C GLY A 94 4.67 -0.72 -6.21
N LYS A 95 5.07 0.16 -7.15
CA LYS A 95 5.89 -0.24 -8.32
C LYS A 95 7.28 -0.74 -7.92
N GLU A 96 7.89 -0.16 -6.88
CA GLU A 96 9.16 -0.66 -6.34
C GLU A 96 8.99 -1.99 -5.59
N ALA A 97 7.93 -2.15 -4.79
CA ALA A 97 7.66 -3.40 -4.06
C ALA A 97 7.40 -4.62 -4.98
N PHE A 98 6.76 -4.40 -6.14
CA PHE A 98 6.58 -5.45 -7.15
C PHE A 98 7.86 -5.73 -7.96
N ALA A 99 8.76 -4.76 -8.11
CA ALA A 99 10.05 -4.96 -8.80
C ALA A 99 10.96 -5.91 -8.02
N ALA A 100 11.09 -5.70 -6.71
CA ALA A 100 11.86 -6.58 -5.82
C ALA A 100 11.28 -8.01 -5.79
N THR A 101 9.95 -8.16 -5.71
CA THR A 101 9.29 -9.47 -5.76
C THR A 101 9.54 -10.18 -7.10
N ARG A 102 9.59 -9.43 -8.21
CA ARG A 102 9.79 -9.99 -9.56
C ARG A 102 11.24 -10.40 -9.81
N GLU A 103 12.21 -9.68 -9.23
CA GLU A 103 13.61 -10.09 -9.20
C GLU A 103 13.81 -11.34 -8.34
N GLU A 104 13.13 -11.43 -7.20
CA GLU A 104 13.18 -12.59 -6.31
C GLU A 104 12.56 -13.83 -6.99
N PHE A 105 11.42 -13.69 -7.67
CA PHE A 105 10.83 -14.76 -8.50
C PHE A 105 11.70 -15.15 -9.69
N ALA A 106 12.42 -14.21 -10.30
CA ALA A 106 13.35 -14.50 -11.39
C ALA A 106 14.60 -15.25 -10.90
N ALA A 107 15.10 -14.91 -9.71
CA ALA A 107 16.19 -15.61 -9.05
C ALA A 107 15.78 -17.04 -8.65
N ASP A 108 14.57 -17.22 -8.11
CA ASP A 108 14.01 -18.55 -7.80
C ASP A 108 13.84 -19.40 -9.07
N MET A 109 13.38 -18.81 -10.18
CA MET A 109 13.29 -19.51 -11.46
C MET A 109 14.67 -19.89 -12.05
N ALA A 110 15.69 -19.05 -11.84
CA ALA A 110 17.05 -19.33 -12.30
C ALA A 110 17.69 -20.47 -11.50
N LEU A 111 17.46 -20.53 -10.18
CA LEU A 111 17.88 -21.64 -9.32
C LEU A 111 17.21 -22.97 -9.71
N LEU A 112 15.90 -22.95 -9.99
CA LEU A 112 15.16 -24.13 -10.47
C LEU A 112 15.61 -24.59 -11.87
N ARG A 113 16.06 -23.67 -12.73
CA ARG A 113 16.60 -24.01 -14.06
C ARG A 113 18.06 -24.49 -14.02
N GLY A 114 18.85 -24.02 -13.06
CA GLY A 114 20.27 -24.40 -12.90
C GLY A 114 20.51 -25.70 -12.13
N THR A 115 19.46 -26.37 -11.67
CA THR A 115 19.50 -27.66 -10.96
C THR A 115 19.10 -28.86 -11.83
N GLN A 116 19.03 -28.67 -13.16
CA GLN A 116 19.04 -29.74 -14.18
C GLN A 116 20.45 -29.91 -14.74
#